data_AF-M1F9A8-F1
#
_entry.id   AF-M1F9A8-F1
#
_cell.length_a   1.000
_cell.length_b   1.000
_cell.length_c   1.000
_cell.angle_alpha   90.00
_cell.angle_beta   90.00
_cell.angle_gamma   90.00
#
_symmetry.space_group_name_H-M   'P 1'
#
loop_
_entity.id
_entity.type
_entity.pdbx_description
1 polymer ?
#
loop_
_entity_poly.entity_id
_entity_poly.type
_entity_poly.pdbx_seq_one_letter_code
_entity_poly.pdbx_strand_id
1 'polypeptide(L)'
;MINSSLPSALNSGMQGIQSGVAGMEDAARRIARGGVDGPQGSGGPTASGMIEPIVDLQLYKRSVEASAQVVKTADETLGSLLDIMA
;
A
#
# COMPACT_ATOMS: atom_id res chain seq x y z
N MET A 1 -22.29 -18.74 -8.92
CA MET A 1 -20.93 -18.19 -9.12
C MET A 1 -20.54 -17.11 -8.09
N ILE A 2 -21.20 -17.00 -6.93
CA ILE A 2 -20.96 -15.92 -5.93
C ILE A 2 -20.09 -16.41 -4.74
N ASN A 3 -19.92 -17.72 -4.54
CA ASN A 3 -19.33 -18.28 -3.32
C ASN A 3 -17.79 -18.37 -3.31
N SER A 4 -17.11 -18.05 -4.41
CA SER A 4 -15.64 -18.15 -4.54
C SER A 4 -14.92 -16.81 -4.70
N SER A 5 -15.65 -15.70 -4.91
CA SER A 5 -15.07 -14.37 -5.14
C SER A 5 -14.67 -13.66 -3.84
N LEU A 6 -15.40 -13.85 -2.75
CA LEU A 6 -15.15 -13.23 -1.44
C LEU A 6 -13.81 -13.67 -0.80
N PRO A 7 -13.51 -14.98 -0.69
CA PRO A 7 -12.21 -15.44 -0.20
C PRO A 7 -11.06 -14.96 -1.09
N SER A 8 -11.29 -14.88 -2.41
CA SER A 8 -10.30 -14.40 -3.36
C SER A 8 -10.03 -12.90 -3.23
N ALA A 9 -11.06 -12.09 -2.94
CA ALA A 9 -10.97 -10.65 -2.71
C ALA A 9 -10.30 -10.32 -1.36
N LEU A 10 -10.61 -11.09 -0.31
CA LEU A 10 -9.94 -10.95 0.99
C LEU A 10 -8.44 -11.28 0.86
N ASN A 11 -8.11 -12.37 0.17
CA ASN A 11 -6.71 -12.77 -0.02
C ASN A 11 -5.94 -11.74 -0.87
N SER A 12 -6.54 -11.24 -1.95
CA SER A 12 -5.91 -10.19 -2.77
C SER A 12 -5.77 -8.86 -2.02
N GLY A 13 -6.74 -8.51 -1.17
CA GLY A 13 -6.65 -7.37 -0.26
C GLY A 13 -5.49 -7.52 0.74
N MET A 14 -5.38 -8.66 1.42
CA MET A 14 -4.28 -8.92 2.34
C MET A 14 -2.92 -8.92 1.63
N GLN A 15 -2.82 -9.52 0.44
CA GLN A 15 -1.59 -9.54 -0.37
C GLN A 15 -1.20 -8.13 -0.83
N GLY A 16 -2.17 -7.30 -1.21
CA GLY A 16 -1.95 -5.91 -1.60
C GLY A 16 -1.49 -5.04 -0.43
N ILE A 17 -2.03 -5.26 0.78
CA ILE A 17 -1.53 -4.61 2.00
C ILE A 17 -0.08 -5.00 2.26
N GLN A 18 0.24 -6.30 2.25
CA GLN A 18 1.61 -6.77 2.53
C GLN A 18 2.62 -6.22 1.51
N SER A 19 2.27 -6.26 0.22
CA SER A 19 3.13 -5.76 -0.85
C SER A 19 3.30 -4.24 -0.79
N GLY A 20 2.22 -3.51 -0.50
CA GLY A 20 2.26 -2.06 -0.37
C GLY A 20 3.03 -1.59 0.87
N VAL A 21 2.95 -2.30 1.99
CA VAL A 21 3.76 -2.01 3.18
C VAL A 21 5.26 -2.21 2.88
N ALA A 22 5.64 -3.31 2.24
CA ALA A 22 7.03 -3.53 1.84
C ALA A 22 7.55 -2.44 0.90
N GLY A 23 6.74 -2.01 -0.08
CA GLY A 23 7.07 -0.90 -0.97
C GLY A 23 7.20 0.45 -0.24
N MET A 24 6.30 0.73 0.73
CA MET A 24 6.40 1.93 1.56
C MET A 24 7.69 1.95 2.38
N GLU A 25 8.11 0.81 2.96
CA GLU A 25 9.35 0.73 3.72
C GLU A 25 10.58 1.03 2.85
N ASP A 26 10.63 0.51 1.63
CA ASP A 26 11.74 0.79 0.71
C ASP A 26 11.77 2.26 0.29
N ALA A 27 10.61 2.81 -0.10
CA ALA A 27 10.46 4.22 -0.46
C ALA A 27 10.87 5.14 0.71
N ALA A 28 10.43 4.84 1.93
CA ALA A 28 10.81 5.58 3.14
C ALA A 28 12.32 5.52 3.40
N ARG A 29 12.96 4.35 3.21
CA ARG A 29 14.43 4.22 3.33
C ARG A 29 15.16 5.04 2.27
N ARG A 30 14.66 5.10 1.03
CA ARG A 30 15.22 5.94 -0.04
C ARG A 30 15.09 7.42 0.28
N ILE A 31 13.95 7.87 0.83
CA ILE A 31 13.76 9.26 1.30
C ILE A 31 14.73 9.58 2.44
N ALA A 32 14.83 8.70 3.45
CA ALA A 32 15.73 8.90 4.58
C ALA A 32 17.20 9.02 4.13
N ARG A 33 17.64 8.15 3.20
CA ARG A 33 18.98 8.21 2.59
C ARG A 33 19.19 9.50 1.78
N GLY A 34 18.25 9.84 0.89
CA GLY A 34 18.33 11.07 0.10
C GLY A 34 18.27 12.35 0.94
N GLY A 35 17.72 12.28 2.16
CA GLY A 35 17.73 13.37 3.13
C GLY A 35 19.06 13.52 3.89
N VAL A 36 19.81 12.43 4.10
CA VAL A 36 21.13 12.47 4.76
C VAL A 36 22.27 12.77 3.79
N ASP A 37 22.16 12.38 2.52
CA ASP A 37 23.13 12.66 1.44
C ASP A 37 22.99 14.09 0.87
N GLY A 38 22.57 15.06 1.70
CA GLY A 38 22.48 16.48 1.33
C GLY A 38 23.76 17.01 0.64
N PRO A 39 23.71 18.21 0.00
CA PRO A 39 24.34 18.64 -1.27
C PRO A 39 25.86 18.44 -1.51
N GLN A 40 26.58 17.68 -0.70
CA GLN A 40 28.03 17.49 -0.69
C GLN A 40 28.46 16.09 -1.14
N GLY A 41 27.53 15.17 -1.46
CA GLY A 41 27.83 13.92 -2.16
C GLY A 41 27.97 14.17 -3.67
N SER A 42 29.10 13.81 -4.25
CA SER A 42 29.49 13.96 -5.66
C SER A 42 28.34 13.65 -6.65
N GLY A 43 27.62 14.69 -7.12
CA GLY A 43 26.52 14.51 -8.07
C GLY A 43 25.41 15.56 -8.12
N GLY A 44 25.48 16.68 -7.38
CA GLY A 44 24.55 17.82 -7.55
C GLY A 44 23.11 17.60 -7.05
N PRO A 45 22.47 18.60 -6.43
CA PRO A 45 21.14 18.45 -5.85
C PRO A 45 20.08 18.55 -6.96
N THR A 46 19.66 17.42 -7.52
CA THR A 46 18.37 17.42 -8.21
C THR A 46 17.30 17.04 -7.21
N ALA A 47 16.36 17.96 -6.94
CA ALA A 47 15.12 17.65 -6.23
C ALA A 47 14.43 16.40 -6.81
N SER A 48 14.67 16.10 -8.10
CA SER A 48 14.28 14.89 -8.82
C SER A 48 14.62 13.57 -8.11
N GLY A 49 15.77 13.47 -7.42
CA GLY A 49 16.17 12.23 -6.74
C GLY A 49 15.32 11.88 -5.50
N MET A 50 14.66 12.88 -4.91
CA MET A 50 13.76 12.70 -3.77
C MET A 50 12.28 12.69 -4.20
N ILE A 51 11.93 13.29 -5.34
CA ILE A 51 10.57 13.27 -5.89
C ILE A 51 10.12 11.84 -6.20
N GLU A 52 10.97 11.03 -6.84
CA GLU A 52 10.64 9.65 -7.19
C GLU A 52 10.25 8.81 -5.95
N PRO A 53 11.07 8.69 -4.89
CA PRO A 53 10.68 7.89 -3.74
C PRO A 53 9.52 8.50 -2.93
N ILE A 54 9.28 9.82 -2.99
CA ILE A 54 8.07 10.44 -2.41
C ILE A 54 6.81 10.02 -3.19
N VAL A 55 6.86 10.02 -4.52
CA VAL A 55 5.75 9.58 -5.36
C VAL A 55 5.50 8.09 -5.17
N ASP A 56 6.56 7.27 -5.13
CA ASP A 56 6.45 5.84 -4.85
C ASP A 56 5.80 5.59 -3.48
N LEU A 57 6.20 6.34 -2.45
CA LEU A 57 5.60 6.24 -1.12
C LEU A 57 4.09 6.53 -1.15
N GLN A 58 3.66 7.58 -1.87
CA GLN A 58 2.24 7.90 -2.02
C GLN A 58 1.48 6.84 -2.83
N LEU A 59 2.09 6.30 -3.88
CA LEU A 59 1.52 5.23 -4.69
C LEU A 59 1.27 3.99 -3.83
N TYR A 60 2.28 3.55 -3.06
CA TYR A 60 2.14 2.40 -2.18
C TYR A 60 1.14 2.64 -1.06
N LYS A 61 1.12 3.84 -0.46
CA LYS A 61 0.08 4.22 0.51
C LYS A 61 -1.31 4.06 -0.10
N ARG A 62 -1.54 4.58 -1.31
CA ARG A 62 -2.83 4.49 -1.99
C ARG A 62 -3.20 3.04 -2.32
N SER A 63 -2.22 2.21 -2.69
CA SER A 63 -2.41 0.78 -2.90
C SER A 63 -2.87 0.08 -1.61
N VAL A 64 -2.21 0.36 -0.48
CA VAL A 64 -2.61 -0.20 0.83
C VAL A 64 -4.01 0.26 1.23
N GLU A 65 -4.34 1.54 1.06
CA GLU A 65 -5.69 2.08 1.34
C GLU A 65 -6.76 1.36 0.50
N ALA A 66 -6.51 1.17 -0.79
CA ALA A 66 -7.43 0.48 -1.68
C ALA A 66 -7.62 -0.99 -1.27
N SER A 67 -6.52 -1.68 -0.95
CA SER A 67 -6.56 -3.06 -0.47
C SER A 67 -7.27 -3.20 0.88
N ALA A 68 -7.06 -2.24 1.80
CA ALA A 68 -7.78 -2.18 3.07
C ALA A 68 -9.28 -1.99 2.87
N GLN A 69 -9.69 -1.17 1.89
CA GLN A 69 -11.09 -1.01 1.53
C GLN A 69 -11.70 -2.33 1.04
N VAL A 70 -10.99 -3.10 0.22
CA VAL A 70 -11.46 -4.43 -0.22
C VAL A 70 -11.68 -5.36 0.98
N VAL A 71 -10.72 -5.44 1.90
CA VAL A 71 -10.84 -6.24 3.13
C VAL A 71 -12.04 -5.80 3.97
N LYS A 72 -12.24 -4.49 4.14
CA LYS A 72 -13.38 -3.93 4.88
C LYS A 72 -14.72 -4.30 4.23
N THR A 73 -14.84 -4.15 2.90
CA THR A 73 -16.08 -4.53 2.20
C THR A 73 -16.33 -6.04 2.25
N ALA A 74 -15.28 -6.86 2.23
CA ALA A 74 -15.40 -8.30 2.41
C ALA A 74 -15.91 -8.65 3.83
N ASP A 75 -15.44 -7.95 4.86
CA ASP A 75 -15.90 -8.11 6.24
C ASP A 75 -17.35 -7.65 6.43
N GLU A 76 -17.72 -6.48 5.89
CA GLU A 76 -19.10 -5.95 5.95
C GLU A 76 -20.10 -6.87 5.22
N THR A 77 -19.70 -7.43 4.06
CA THR A 77 -20.54 -8.40 3.34
C THR A 77 -20.67 -9.72 4.09
N LEU A 78 -19.62 -10.19 4.75
CA LEU A 78 -19.71 -11.36 5.63
C LEU A 78 -20.61 -11.09 6.85
N GLY A 79 -20.47 -9.91 7.47
CA GLY A 79 -21.30 -9.47 8.60
C GLY A 79 -22.78 -9.37 8.23
N SER A 80 -23.12 -8.80 7.08
CA SER A 80 -24.51 -8.75 6.59
C SER A 80 -25.07 -10.13 6.25
N LEU A 81 -24.26 -11.05 5.72
CA LEU A 81 -24.68 -12.45 5.53
C LEU A 81 -24.94 -13.16 6.86
N LEU A 82 -24.11 -12.90 7.89
CA LEU A 82 -24.32 -13.44 9.24
C LEU A 82 -25.60 -12.89 9.87
N ASP A 83 -25.89 -11.60 9.70
CA ASP A 83 -27.09 -10.94 10.23
C ASP A 83 -28.39 -11.49 9.61
N ILE A 84 -28.40 -11.79 8.30
CA ILE A 84 -29.55 -12.41 7.63
C ILE A 84 -29.82 -13.84 8.12
N MET A 85 -28.78 -14.56 8.57
CA MET A 85 -28.90 -15.94 9.04
C MET A 85 -29.32 -16.06 10.51
N ALA A 86 -29.23 -14.98 11.30
CA ALA A 86 -29.60 -14.93 12.71
C ALA A 86 -31.13 -14.74 12.88
#